data_AF-A0A950KT55-F1
#
_entry.id   AF-A0A950KT55-F1
#
_cell.length_a   1.000
_cell.length_b   1.000
_cell.length_c   1.000
_cell.angle_alpha   90.00
_cell.angle_beta   90.00
_cell.angle_gamma   90.00
#
_symmetry.space_group_name_H-M   'P 1'
#
loop_
_entity.id
_entity.type
_entity.pdbx_description
1 polymer ?
#
loop_
_entity_poly.entity_id
_entity_poly.type
_entity_poly.pdbx_seq_one_letter_code
_entity_poly.pdbx_strand_id
1 'polypeptide(L)'
;MERIQINVIRSDRPRVFVRVRGSMLACAHLGVAEQEKKGHKVIVTISTCTPQALCPMMARLIDETIRLEGDFGPGSYTLEVNGVVEQFIV
;
A
#
# COMPACT_ATOMS: atom_id res chain seq x y z
N MET A 1 14.45 0.27 4.25
CA MET A 1 13.59 -0.62 5.05
C MET A 1 12.17 -0.07 4.96
N GLU A 2 11.27 -0.82 4.33
CA GLU A 2 9.86 -0.47 4.20
C GLU A 2 9.08 -1.16 5.34
N ARG A 3 8.11 -0.46 5.93
CA ARG A 3 7.21 -0.97 6.98
C ARG A 3 5.78 -0.73 6.56
N ILE A 4 4.98 -1.78 6.59
CA ILE A 4 3.55 -1.72 6.28
C ILE A 4 2.78 -1.76 7.60
N GLN A 5 1.82 -0.85 7.77
CA GLN A 5 0.90 -0.83 8.91
C GLN A 5 -0.53 -0.87 8.40
N ILE A 6 -1.30 -1.88 8.78
CA ILE A 6 -2.69 -2.04 8.30
C ILE A 6 -3.65 -1.54 9.38
N ASN A 7 -4.57 -0.65 8.99
CA ASN A 7 -5.63 -0.12 9.85
C ASN A 7 -7.00 -0.54 9.31
N VAL A 8 -7.76 -1.27 10.12
CA VAL A 8 -9.13 -1.70 9.77
C VAL A 8 -10.13 -0.85 10.55
N ILE A 9 -11.01 -0.16 9.84
CA ILE A 9 -12.13 0.58 10.45
C ILE A 9 -13.41 -0.26 10.27
N ARG A 10 -13.93 -0.78 11.38
CA ARG A 10 -15.19 -1.54 11.39
C ARG A 10 -16.40 -0.59 11.26
N SER A 11 -17.28 -0.88 10.32
CA SER A 11 -18.55 -0.18 10.03
C SER A 11 -19.49 -1.18 9.31
N ASP A 12 -20.73 -0.79 9.00
CA ASP A 12 -21.71 -1.65 8.27
C ASP A 12 -21.14 -2.25 6.96
N ARG A 13 -20.21 -1.51 6.32
CA ARG A 13 -19.23 -2.04 5.36
C ARG A 13 -17.81 -1.72 5.86
N PRO A 14 -17.02 -2.72 6.28
CA PRO A 14 -15.66 -2.48 6.75
C PRO A 14 -14.82 -1.78 5.70
N ARG A 15 -14.07 -0.75 6.14
CA ARG A 15 -13.13 -0.04 5.28
C ARG A 15 -11.71 -0.36 5.74
N VAL A 16 -10.92 -0.91 4.84
CA VAL A 16 -9.54 -1.29 5.12
C VAL A 16 -8.59 -0.26 4.52
N PHE A 17 -7.65 0.21 5.32
CA PHE A 17 -6.60 1.12 4.92
C PHE A 17 -5.24 0.49 5.19
N VAL A 18 -4.32 0.64 4.25
CA VAL A 18 -2.92 0.29 4.45
C VAL A 18 -2.09 1.56 4.49
N ARG A 19 -1.30 1.70 5.55
CA ARG A 19 -0.32 2.75 5.72
C ARG A 19 1.05 2.20 5.33
N VAL A 20 1.63 2.74 4.28
CA VAL A 20 2.92 2.31 3.74
C VAL A 20 3.97 3.32 4.14
N ARG A 21 4.98 2.86 4.86
CA ARG A 21 6.14 3.65 5.28
C ARG A 21 7.39 3.11 4.65
N GLY A 22 8.27 4.00 4.21
CA GLY A 22 9.49 3.58 3.54
C GLY A 22 10.40 4.74 3.24
N SER A 23 11.35 4.50 2.35
CA SER A 23 12.27 5.52 1.85
C SER A 23 12.35 5.40 0.34
N MET A 24 12.31 6.53 -0.35
CA MET A 24 12.49 6.57 -1.81
C MET A 24 13.36 7.77 -2.19
N LEU A 25 13.79 7.83 -3.45
CA LEU A 25 14.55 8.98 -3.93
C LEU A 25 13.71 10.25 -3.85
N ALA A 26 14.34 11.38 -3.52
CA ALA A 26 13.68 12.65 -3.33
C ALA A 26 12.92 13.10 -4.60
N CYS A 27 13.48 12.83 -5.77
CA CYS A 27 12.86 13.12 -7.06
C CYS A 27 11.77 12.12 -7.45
N ALA A 28 11.72 10.95 -6.81
CA ALA A 28 10.70 9.97 -7.10
C ALA A 28 9.35 10.50 -6.59
N HIS A 29 8.30 10.11 -7.30
CA HIS A 29 6.92 10.28 -6.90
C HIS A 29 6.25 8.92 -6.86
N LEU A 30 5.36 8.73 -5.89
CA LEU A 30 4.49 7.55 -5.89
C LEU A 30 3.48 7.73 -7.04
N GLY A 31 3.41 6.71 -7.89
CA GLY A 31 2.47 6.62 -8.99
C GLY A 31 1.14 6.01 -8.53
N VAL A 32 0.35 5.60 -9.52
CA VAL A 32 -0.93 4.93 -9.28
C VAL A 32 -0.70 3.62 -8.54
N ALA A 33 -1.52 3.38 -7.51
CA ALA A 33 -1.60 2.09 -6.84
C ALA A 33 -2.62 1.21 -7.57
N GLU A 34 -2.15 0.23 -8.33
CA GLU A 34 -3.03 -0.79 -8.93
C GLU A 34 -3.44 -1.78 -7.84
N GLN A 35 -4.71 -2.17 -7.81
CA GLN A 35 -5.25 -3.07 -6.81
C GLN A 35 -6.01 -4.22 -7.45
N GLU A 36 -5.77 -5.43 -6.97
CA GLU A 36 -6.50 -6.63 -7.37
C GLU A 36 -6.97 -7.39 -6.13
N LYS A 37 -8.27 -7.65 -6.02
CA LYS A 37 -8.85 -8.50 -4.96
C LYS A 37 -9.34 -9.82 -5.54
N LYS A 38 -8.74 -10.92 -5.08
CA LYS A 38 -9.13 -12.30 -5.39
C LYS A 38 -9.55 -13.01 -4.11
N GLY A 39 -10.85 -12.96 -3.79
CA GLY A 39 -11.40 -13.53 -2.56
C GLY A 39 -10.81 -12.85 -1.32
N HIS A 40 -10.03 -13.61 -0.53
CA HIS A 40 -9.34 -13.12 0.66
C HIS A 40 -7.89 -12.68 0.39
N LYS A 41 -7.41 -12.71 -0.85
CA LYS A 41 -6.12 -12.15 -1.25
C LYS A 41 -6.31 -10.77 -1.88
N VAL A 42 -5.57 -9.78 -1.39
CA VAL A 42 -5.50 -8.43 -1.96
C VAL A 42 -4.07 -8.16 -2.38
N ILE A 43 -3.88 -7.75 -3.63
CA ILE A 43 -2.59 -7.39 -4.21
C ILE A 43 -2.63 -5.90 -4.52
N VAL A 44 -1.62 -5.16 -4.05
CA VAL A 44 -1.45 -3.74 -4.28
C VAL A 44 -0.07 -3.52 -4.89
N THR A 45 -0.04 -2.96 -6.09
CA THR A 45 1.20 -2.60 -6.78
C THR A 45 1.35 -1.09 -6.76
N ILE A 46 2.33 -0.60 -6.01
CA ILE A 46 2.64 0.83 -5.92
C ILE A 46 3.82 1.09 -6.84
N SER A 47 3.54 1.74 -7.97
CA SER A 47 4.58 2.18 -8.91
C SER A 47 5.26 3.45 -8.41
N THR A 48 6.53 3.67 -8.75
CA THR A 48 7.22 4.95 -8.56
C THR A 48 7.61 5.55 -9.90
N CYS A 49 7.34 6.83 -10.10
CA CYS A 49 7.81 7.58 -11.26
C CYS A 49 9.00 8.46 -10.87
N THR A 50 10.07 8.43 -11.66
CA THR A 50 11.20 9.36 -11.52
C THR A 50 11.27 10.25 -12.75
N PRO A 51 11.46 11.56 -12.60
CA PRO A 51 11.66 12.45 -13.75
C PRO A 51 12.99 12.10 -14.43
N GLN A 52 13.04 12.23 -15.76
CA GLN A 52 14.25 11.95 -16.57
C GLN A 52 15.39 12.97 -16.36
N ALA A 53 15.14 14.05 -15.60
CA ALA A 53 16.14 15.07 -15.28
C ALA A 53 17.13 14.59 -14.20
N LEU A 54 18.11 15.43 -13.88
CA LEU A 54 19.04 15.21 -12.77
C LEU A 54 18.28 14.92 -11.47
N CYS A 55 18.24 13.64 -11.08
CA CYS A 55 17.63 13.21 -9.84
C CYS A 55 18.70 13.22 -8.73
N PRO A 56 18.62 14.12 -7.73
CA PRO A 56 19.52 14.05 -6.60
C PRO A 56 19.32 12.71 -5.87
N MET A 57 20.42 12.01 -5.60
CA MET A 57 20.45 10.75 -4.83
C MET A 57 20.25 10.99 -3.32
N MET A 58 19.26 11.80 -2.96
CA MET A 58 18.85 11.98 -1.58
C MET A 58 17.65 11.08 -1.32
N ALA A 59 17.69 10.30 -0.24
CA ALA A 59 16.53 9.54 0.21
C ALA A 59 15.59 10.45 1.00
N ARG A 60 14.28 10.32 0.77
CA ARG A 60 13.22 10.89 1.62
C ARG A 60 12.36 9.78 2.18
N LEU A 61 11.84 9.99 3.39
CA LEU A 61 10.86 9.10 3.98
C LEU A 61 9.49 9.32 3.33
N ILE A 62 8.74 8.23 3.20
CA ILE A 62 7.34 8.26 2.80
C ILE A 62 6.47 7.66 3.91
N ASP A 63 5.25 8.19 4.01
CA ASP A 63 4.23 7.74 4.94
C ASP A 63 2.86 7.98 4.30
N GLU A 64 2.44 7.05 3.45
CA GLU A 64 1.19 7.16 2.68
C GLU A 64 0.11 6.24 3.23
N THR A 65 -1.14 6.66 3.12
CA THR A 65 -2.29 5.81 3.45
C THR A 65 -3.12 5.54 2.21
N ILE A 66 -3.22 4.27 1.84
CA ILE A 66 -3.95 3.79 0.69
C ILE A 66 -5.21 3.08 1.19
N ARG A 67 -6.36 3.46 0.64
CA ARG A 67 -7.62 2.74 0.88
C ARG A 67 -7.64 1.50 0.00
N LEU A 68 -7.89 0.34 0.60
CA LEU A 68 -8.06 -0.88 -0.17
C LEU A 68 -9.42 -0.89 -0.88
N GLU A 69 -9.42 -1.20 -2.16
CA GLU A 69 -10.63 -1.31 -2.97
C GLU A 69 -11.33 -2.66 -2.78
N GLY A 70 -12.66 -2.63 -2.86
CA GLY A 70 -13.52 -3.80 -2.71
C GLY A 70 -14.30 -3.87 -1.40
N ASP A 71 -15.13 -4.90 -1.32
CA ASP A 71 -15.93 -5.20 -0.13
C ASP A 71 -15.21 -6.24 0.75
N PHE A 72 -15.19 -5.99 2.06
CA PHE A 72 -14.46 -6.78 3.05
C PHE A 72 -15.44 -7.35 4.06
N GLY A 73 -15.79 -8.63 3.90
CA GLY A 73 -16.52 -9.40 4.90
C GLY A 73 -15.62 -9.86 6.05
N PRO A 74 -16.19 -10.41 7.13
CA PRO A 74 -15.42 -10.96 8.24
C PRO A 74 -14.54 -12.13 7.78
N GLY A 75 -13.28 -12.13 8.19
CA GLY A 75 -12.34 -13.19 7.82
C GLY A 75 -10.87 -12.78 7.89
N SER A 76 -9.99 -13.74 7.61
CA SER A 76 -8.55 -13.52 7.46
C SER A 76 -8.21 -13.24 6.01
N TYR A 77 -7.44 -12.18 5.79
CA TYR A 77 -7.01 -11.72 4.48
C TYR A 77 -5.49 -11.70 4.38
N THR A 78 -4.99 -11.90 3.17
CA THR A 78 -3.58 -11.72 2.81
C THR A 78 -3.46 -10.47 1.97
N LEU A 79 -2.70 -9.48 2.45
CA LEU A 79 -2.32 -8.29 1.71
C LEU A 79 -0.90 -8.47 1.16
N GLU A 80 -0.73 -8.27 -0.14
CA GLU A 80 0.57 -8.25 -0.80
C GLU A 80 0.80 -6.85 -1.39
N VAL A 81 1.79 -6.11 -0.90
CA VAL A 81 2.13 -4.76 -1.38
C VAL A 81 3.56 -4.80 -1.92
N ASN A 82 3.74 -4.63 -3.23
CA ASN A 82 5.07 -4.68 -3.87
C ASN A 82 5.91 -5.91 -3.45
N GLY A 83 5.27 -7.07 -3.27
CA GLY A 83 5.91 -8.31 -2.84
C GLY A 83 6.09 -8.48 -1.32
N VAL A 84 5.79 -7.47 -0.51
CA VAL A 84 5.70 -7.59 0.95
C VAL A 84 4.34 -8.18 1.31
N VAL A 85 4.34 -9.31 2.00
CA VAL A 85 3.12 -10.05 2.36
C VAL A 85 2.81 -9.88 3.84
N GLU A 86 1.59 -9.45 4.14
CA GLU A 86 1.07 -9.25 5.49
C GLU A 86 -0.32 -9.88 5.63
N GLN A 87 -0.66 -10.32 6.84
CA GLN A 87 -1.98 -10.87 7.15
C GLN A 87 -2.77 -9.89 8.02
N PHE A 88 -4.07 -9.80 7.77
CA PHE A 88 -4.97 -9.00 8.60
C PHE A 88 -6.33 -9.64 8.73
N ILE A 89 -7.04 -9.30 9.81
CA ILE A 89 -8.38 -9.80 10.11
C ILE A 89 -9.34 -8.62 10.05
N VAL A 90 -10.46 -8.82 9.38
CA VAL A 90 -11.58 -7.87 9.34
C VAL A 90 -12.61 -8.27 10.39
#